data_AF-A0A957MAT4-F1
#
_entry.id   AF-A0A957MAT4-F1
#
_cell.length_a   1.000
_cell.length_b   1.000
_cell.length_c   1.000
_cell.angle_alpha   90.00
_cell.angle_beta   90.00
_cell.angle_gamma   90.00
#
_symmetry.space_group_name_H-M   'P 1'
#
loop_
_entity.id
_entity.type
_entity.pdbx_description
1 polymer ?
#
loop_
_entity_poly.entity_id
_entity_poly.type
_entity_poly.pdbx_seq_one_letter_code
_entity_poly.pdbx_strand_id
1 'polypeptide(L)'
;LLDVEPAPPDVLVADGDSLAAYGIDATVLHTPGHTPGSTTLLLNDGQVAIAGDLLSNSGGAHAQRTYADDWTALAESIERIQDAA
;
A
#
# COMPACT_ATOMS: atom_id res chain seq x y z
N LEU A 1 -14.94 22.31 2.04
CA LEU A 1 -14.74 20.95 1.48
C LEU A 1 -16.11 20.30 1.38
N LEU A 2 -16.34 19.47 0.36
CA LEU A 2 -17.57 18.68 0.27
C LEU A 2 -17.59 17.70 1.44
N ASP A 3 -18.69 17.67 2.18
CA ASP A 3 -18.92 16.69 3.24
C ASP A 3 -19.45 15.42 2.56
N VAL A 4 -18.54 14.53 2.20
CA VAL A 4 -18.85 13.27 1.49
C VAL A 4 -18.73 12.14 2.48
N GLU A 5 -19.80 11.35 2.63
CA GLU A 5 -19.77 10.15 3.45
C GLU A 5 -18.78 9.14 2.86
N PRO A 6 -17.84 8.60 3.66
CA PRO A 6 -16.91 7.57 3.19
C PRO A 6 -17.67 6.32 2.73
N ALA A 7 -17.24 5.72 1.63
CA ALA A 7 -17.74 4.41 1.23
C ALA A 7 -17.24 3.35 2.23
N PRO A 8 -18.12 2.60 2.93
CA PRO A 8 -17.68 1.56 3.84
C PRO A 8 -17.06 0.39 3.05
N PRO A 9 -15.97 -0.21 3.54
CA PRO A 9 -15.40 -1.40 2.90
C PRO A 9 -16.27 -2.64 3.18
N ASP A 10 -16.45 -3.49 2.17
CA ASP A 10 -17.10 -4.79 2.35
C ASP A 10 -16.19 -5.81 3.05
N VAL A 11 -14.89 -5.69 2.81
CA VAL A 11 -13.84 -6.56 3.36
C VAL A 11 -12.77 -5.68 3.99
N LEU A 12 -12.51 -5.92 5.27
CA LEU A 12 -11.34 -5.38 5.96
C LEU A 12 -10.22 -6.41 5.89
N VAL A 13 -9.00 -5.91 5.67
CA VAL A 13 -7.79 -6.72 5.63
C VAL A 13 -6.79 -6.19 6.65
N ALA A 14 -5.98 -7.09 7.20
CA ALA A 14 -4.88 -6.80 8.10
C ALA A 14 -3.53 -7.13 7.43
N ASP A 15 -2.45 -6.61 8.00
CA ASP A 15 -1.08 -6.97 7.60
C ASP A 15 -0.88 -8.48 7.68
N GLY A 16 -0.32 -9.07 6.62
CA GLY A 16 -0.07 -10.50 6.50
C GLY A 16 -1.25 -11.33 6.02
N ASP A 17 -2.44 -10.76 5.83
CA ASP A 17 -3.59 -11.50 5.31
C ASP A 17 -3.34 -12.01 3.88
N SER A 18 -3.74 -13.26 3.62
CA SER A 18 -3.78 -13.82 2.26
C SER A 18 -5.13 -13.53 1.62
N LEU A 19 -5.11 -13.14 0.34
CA LEU A 19 -6.32 -12.95 -0.47
C LEU A 19 -6.74 -14.22 -1.25
N ALA A 20 -6.14 -15.38 -0.96
CA ALA A 20 -6.42 -16.63 -1.66
C ALA A 20 -7.90 -17.05 -1.56
N ALA A 21 -8.59 -16.73 -0.45
CA ALA A 21 -10.01 -16.97 -0.29
C ALA A 21 -10.88 -16.22 -1.32
N TYR A 22 -10.35 -15.15 -1.90
CA TYR A 22 -10.96 -14.35 -2.97
C TYR A 22 -10.44 -14.72 -4.37
N GLY A 23 -9.62 -15.78 -4.48
CA GLY A 23 -9.03 -16.21 -5.75
C GLY A 23 -7.86 -15.34 -6.23
N ILE A 24 -7.29 -14.53 -5.34
CA ILE A 24 -6.16 -13.65 -5.64
C ILE A 24 -4.93 -14.22 -4.94
N ASP A 25 -3.90 -14.56 -5.71
CA ASP A 25 -2.60 -14.94 -5.18
C ASP A 25 -1.84 -13.69 -4.73
N ALA A 26 -2.24 -13.16 -3.58
CA ALA A 26 -1.64 -11.98 -2.98
C ALA A 26 -1.61 -12.04 -1.45
N THR A 27 -0.59 -11.41 -0.89
CA THR A 27 -0.46 -11.12 0.54
C THR A 27 -0.56 -9.62 0.77
N VAL A 28 -1.30 -9.25 1.81
CA VAL A 28 -1.50 -7.86 2.23
C VAL A 28 -0.31 -7.41 3.07
N LEU A 29 0.23 -6.23 2.77
CA LEU A 29 1.27 -5.58 3.55
C LEU A 29 0.77 -4.19 3.96
N HIS A 30 0.66 -3.93 5.26
CA HIS A 30 0.30 -2.59 5.72
C HIS A 30 1.50 -1.65 5.54
N THR A 31 1.29 -0.57 4.80
CA THR A 31 2.36 0.32 4.33
C THR A 31 1.94 1.78 4.46
N PRO A 32 1.82 2.29 5.70
CA PRO A 32 1.40 3.67 5.95
C PRO A 32 2.45 4.69 5.47
N GLY A 33 2.01 5.93 5.32
CA GLY A 33 2.89 7.06 5.05
C GLY A 33 2.28 8.06 4.11
N HIS A 34 1.75 7.62 2.97
CA HIS A 34 0.95 8.51 2.13
C HIS A 34 -0.40 8.80 2.80
N THR A 35 -1.04 7.74 3.30
CA THR A 35 -2.15 7.82 4.24
C THR A 35 -1.94 6.83 5.40
N PRO A 36 -2.62 7.01 6.55
CA PRO A 36 -2.56 6.04 7.64
C PRO A 36 -3.08 4.64 7.28
N GLY A 37 -3.93 4.52 6.25
CA GLY A 37 -4.54 3.25 5.81
C GLY A 37 -3.90 2.64 4.56
N SER A 38 -2.84 3.26 4.01
CA SER A 38 -2.19 2.78 2.78
C SER A 38 -1.70 1.33 2.97
N THR A 39 -1.87 0.54 1.91
CA THR A 39 -1.65 -0.91 1.90
C THR A 39 -1.09 -1.33 0.55
N THR A 40 -0.10 -2.21 0.57
CA THR A 40 0.50 -2.84 -0.62
C THR A 40 -0.02 -4.27 -0.75
N LEU A 41 -0.26 -4.70 -1.99
CA LEU A 41 -0.49 -6.11 -2.30
C LEU A 41 0.77 -6.70 -2.91
N LEU A 42 1.30 -7.77 -2.33
CA LEU A 42 2.40 -8.56 -2.87
C LEU A 42 1.82 -9.77 -3.60
N LEU A 43 2.08 -9.88 -4.89
CA LEU A 43 1.57 -10.92 -5.78
C LEU A 43 2.71 -11.84 -6.23
N ASN A 44 2.35 -13.04 -6.68
CA ASN A 44 3.28 -14.02 -7.26
C ASN A 44 4.48 -14.27 -6.33
N ASP A 45 4.22 -14.63 -5.07
CA ASP A 45 5.25 -14.87 -4.05
C ASP A 45 6.24 -13.69 -3.87
N GLY A 46 5.77 -12.45 -3.99
CA GLY A 46 6.56 -11.23 -3.76
C GLY A 46 7.18 -10.62 -5.02
N GLN A 47 7.06 -11.26 -6.19
CA GLN A 47 7.67 -10.77 -7.44
C GLN A 47 7.04 -9.50 -8.00
N VAL A 48 5.80 -9.19 -7.62
CA VAL A 48 5.07 -8.00 -8.09
C VAL A 48 4.39 -7.32 -6.91
N ALA A 49 4.56 -6.01 -6.78
CA ALA A 49 3.90 -5.20 -5.76
C ALA A 49 2.94 -4.17 -6.38
N ILE A 50 1.70 -4.13 -5.91
CA ILE A 50 0.78 -3.01 -6.14
C ILE A 50 0.92 -2.07 -4.94
N ALA A 51 1.78 -1.06 -5.05
CA ALA A 51 2.20 -0.20 -3.94
C ALA A 51 1.36 1.08 -3.73
N GLY A 52 0.30 1.26 -4.51
CA GLY A 52 -0.55 2.46 -4.43
C GLY A 52 0.25 3.76 -4.65
N ASP A 53 -0.03 4.76 -3.82
CA ASP A 53 0.55 6.11 -3.84
C ASP A 53 1.77 6.26 -2.92
N LEU A 54 2.41 5.16 -2.50
CA LEU A 54 3.75 5.21 -1.90
C LEU A 54 4.82 5.59 -2.92
N LEU A 55 4.61 5.20 -4.19
CA LEU A 55 5.54 5.39 -5.28
C LEU A 55 4.91 6.24 -6.39
N SER A 56 5.73 7.07 -7.02
CA SER A 56 5.41 7.81 -8.22
C SER A 56 6.45 7.51 -9.29
N ASN A 57 6.04 7.55 -10.56
CA ASN A 57 6.94 7.44 -11.70
C ASN A 57 7.00 8.74 -12.53
N SER A 58 6.43 9.84 -12.03
CA SER A 58 6.50 11.12 -12.71
C SER A 58 7.94 11.66 -12.65
N GLY A 59 8.66 11.63 -13.78
CA GLY A 59 10.08 11.99 -13.81
C GLY A 59 11.02 10.88 -13.31
N GLY A 60 10.55 9.63 -13.24
CA GLY A 60 11.30 8.46 -12.76
C GLY A 60 10.74 7.90 -11.46
N ALA A 61 11.11 6.66 -11.11
CA ALA A 61 10.61 5.99 -9.91
C ALA A 61 11.15 6.64 -8.62
N HIS A 62 10.26 7.09 -7.75
CA HIS A 62 10.62 7.71 -6.47
C HIS A 62 9.48 7.60 -5.45
N ALA A 63 9.81 7.86 -4.19
CA ALA A 63 8.86 7.96 -3.10
C ALA A 63 7.90 9.15 -3.32
N GLN A 64 6.59 8.91 -3.29
CA GLN A 64 5.58 9.94 -3.55
C GLN A 64 5.30 10.77 -2.28
N ARG A 65 6.13 11.79 -2.09
CA ARG A 65 6.07 12.69 -0.91
C ARG A 65 4.97 13.74 -0.99
N THR A 66 4.47 14.04 -2.18
CA THR A 66 3.45 15.08 -2.38
C THR A 66 2.16 14.68 -1.68
N TYR A 67 1.70 15.49 -0.71
CA TYR A 67 0.54 15.23 0.14
C TYR A 67 0.62 13.99 1.05
N ALA A 68 1.81 13.41 1.23
CA ALA A 68 1.97 12.31 2.18
C ALA A 68 1.78 12.78 3.63
N ASP A 69 1.07 11.97 4.41
CA ASP A 69 0.75 12.20 5.83
C ASP A 69 1.98 12.11 6.75
N ASP A 70 2.82 11.07 6.57
CA ASP A 70 4.03 10.81 7.36
C ASP A 70 5.19 10.36 6.46
N TRP A 71 6.25 11.16 6.41
CA TRP A 71 7.41 10.91 5.56
C TRP A 71 8.38 9.86 6.10
N THR A 72 8.40 9.65 7.41
CA THR A 72 9.21 8.60 8.04
C THR A 72 8.54 7.26 7.77
N ALA A 73 7.24 7.14 8.07
CA ALA A 73 6.48 5.92 7.79
C ALA A 73 6.48 5.57 6.30
N LEU A 74 6.41 6.57 5.41
CA LEU A 74 6.51 6.36 3.96
C LEU A 74 7.85 5.74 3.55
N ALA A 75 8.96 6.20 4.13
CA ALA A 75 10.28 5.64 3.86
C ALA A 75 10.39 4.20 4.40
N GLU A 76 9.99 3.97 5.65
CA GLU A 76 9.98 2.65 6.29
C GLU A 76 9.09 1.65 5.52
N SER A 77 7.95 2.10 5.02
CA SER A 77 7.04 1.29 4.19
C SER A 77 7.65 0.89 2.85
N ILE A 78 8.42 1.77 2.21
CA ILE A 78 9.13 1.44 0.97
C ILE A 78 10.22 0.40 1.24
N GLU A 79 10.99 0.56 2.31
CA GLU A 79 11.99 -0.43 2.74
C GLU A 79 11.33 -1.78 3.03
N ARG A 80 10.19 -1.78 3.75
CA ARG A 80 9.42 -2.99 4.04
C ARG A 80 8.98 -3.74 2.79
N ILE A 81 8.57 -3.04 1.73
CA ILE A 81 8.21 -3.67 0.44
C ILE A 81 9.44 -4.32 -0.20
N GLN A 82 10.61 -3.66 -0.13
CA GLN A 82 11.86 -4.17 -0.69
C GLN A 82 12.37 -5.41 0.05
N ASP A 83 12.15 -5.50 1.36
CA ASP A 83 12.54 -6.65 2.17
C ASP A 83 11.59 -7.85 2.01
N ALA A 84 10.35 -7.61 1.58
CA ALA A 84 9.32 -8.63 1.41
C ALA A 84 9.20 -9.19 -0.01
N ALA A 85 9.94 -8.61 -0.97
CA ALA A 85 10.00 -9.02 -2.38
C ALA A 85 11.32 -9.74 -2.70
#